data_AF-A0A1Y3TN19-F1
#
_entry.id   AF-A0A1Y3TN19-F1
#
_cell.length_a   1.000
_cell.length_b   1.000
_cell.length_c   1.000
_cell.angle_alpha   90.00
_cell.angle_beta   90.00
_cell.angle_gamma   90.00
#
_symmetry.space_group_name_H-M   'P 1'
#
loop_
_entity.id
_entity.type
_entity.pdbx_description
1 polymer ?
#
loop_
_entity_poly.entity_id
_entity_poly.type
_entity_poly.pdbx_seq_one_letter_code
_entity_poly.pdbx_strand_id
1 'polypeptide(L)'
;MRIPKRTVRLNHIMSDRQLSEDQKEIIECGIDAGMNDDELTLLANKELSCDQIMQGYYGIMCGLSVEEVATYLKPEKSLDVMQQIRFIYFKQRGTKILPLVLNDNLTSQQIIEIRKGAELPLRYVKLYADPCFSEKQMEQIRMGFEKHIPYSIMQFICDPRLSVEQMRCLREIASFGISPEEMRELAQPDIPEESMQFYLKKLKIRYRNNEKRKHMIYNLTI
;
A
#
# COMPACT_ATOMS: atom_id res chain seq x y z
N MET A 1 19.68 49.63 -14.11
CA MET A 1 20.09 48.45 -13.29
C MET A 1 19.71 47.19 -14.07
N ARG A 2 20.66 46.27 -14.33
CA ARG A 2 20.30 44.98 -14.95
C ARG A 2 19.64 44.11 -13.89
N ILE A 3 18.43 43.62 -14.17
CA ILE A 3 17.71 42.70 -13.29
C ILE A 3 18.51 41.38 -13.25
N PRO A 4 18.80 40.81 -12.07
CA PRO A 4 19.48 39.52 -11.97
C PRO A 4 18.71 38.41 -12.69
N LYS A 5 19.40 37.47 -13.35
CA LYS A 5 18.76 36.32 -14.03
C LYS A 5 17.82 35.53 -13.11
N ARG A 6 18.19 35.37 -11.83
CA ARG A 6 17.35 34.78 -10.77
C ARG A 6 16.00 35.49 -10.68
N THR A 7 16.01 36.81 -10.57
CA THR A 7 14.81 37.65 -10.44
C THR A 7 13.93 37.59 -11.70
N VAL A 8 14.53 37.53 -12.89
CA VAL A 8 13.75 37.37 -14.14
C VAL A 8 13.03 36.02 -14.17
N ARG A 9 13.73 34.95 -13.78
CA ARG A 9 13.20 33.58 -13.74
C ARG A 9 12.06 33.46 -12.72
N LEU A 10 12.26 34.03 -11.52
CA LEU A 10 11.23 34.11 -10.49
C LEU A 10 9.97 34.81 -10.99
N ASN A 11 10.13 35.99 -11.59
CA ASN A 11 9.02 36.75 -12.15
C ASN A 11 8.28 35.95 -13.24
N HIS A 12 9.01 35.24 -14.11
CA HIS A 12 8.41 34.42 -15.15
C HIS A 12 7.58 33.25 -14.61
N ILE A 13 8.07 32.57 -13.56
CA ILE A 13 7.36 31.42 -12.98
C ILE A 13 6.15 31.88 -12.16
N MET A 14 6.24 33.02 -11.48
CA MET A 14 5.29 33.43 -10.45
C MET A 14 4.27 34.51 -10.87
N SER A 15 4.52 35.26 -11.95
CA SER A 15 3.78 36.50 -12.29
C SER A 15 2.26 36.36 -12.31
N ASP A 16 1.75 35.19 -12.69
CA ASP A 16 0.32 34.98 -12.94
C ASP A 16 -0.30 33.90 -12.04
N ARG A 17 0.48 33.34 -11.11
CA ARG A 17 0.09 32.14 -10.35
C ARG A 17 -0.59 32.40 -9.02
N GLN A 18 -0.66 33.65 -8.55
CA GLN A 18 -1.29 34.05 -7.28
C GLN A 18 -0.83 33.19 -6.08
N LEU A 19 0.47 32.87 -6.02
CA LEU A 19 1.05 32.08 -4.94
C LEU A 19 1.12 32.89 -3.64
N SER A 20 1.00 32.22 -2.48
CA SER A 20 1.29 32.81 -1.17
C SER A 20 2.79 33.08 -1.00
N GLU A 21 3.17 33.96 -0.06
CA GLU A 21 4.59 34.22 0.23
C GLU A 21 5.35 32.95 0.62
N ASP A 22 4.76 32.08 1.44
CA ASP A 22 5.35 30.80 1.83
C ASP A 22 5.56 29.87 0.61
N GLN A 23 4.61 29.83 -0.33
CA GLN A 23 4.77 29.06 -1.57
C GLN A 23 5.91 29.63 -2.42
N LYS A 24 6.02 30.97 -2.52
CA LYS A 24 7.10 31.64 -3.26
C LYS A 24 8.46 31.32 -2.66
N GLU A 25 8.58 31.30 -1.32
CA GLU A 25 9.82 30.95 -0.63
C GLU A 25 10.30 29.54 -1.01
N ILE A 26 9.39 28.56 -1.08
CA ILE A 26 9.74 27.20 -1.52
C ILE A 26 10.24 27.19 -2.98
N ILE A 27 9.60 27.95 -3.88
CA ILE A 27 10.04 28.08 -5.28
C ILE A 27 11.41 28.76 -5.37
N GLU A 28 11.67 29.78 -4.54
CA GLU A 28 12.98 30.41 -4.43
C GLU A 28 14.06 29.42 -3.99
N CYS A 29 13.79 28.61 -2.96
CA CYS A 29 14.68 27.52 -2.56
C CYS A 29 14.93 26.54 -3.71
N GLY A 30 13.90 26.22 -4.52
CA GLY A 30 14.04 25.37 -5.70
C GLY A 30 14.97 25.96 -6.77
N ILE A 31 14.86 27.27 -7.03
CA ILE A 31 15.76 27.99 -7.94
C ILE A 31 17.20 27.92 -7.43
N ASP A 32 17.39 28.17 -6.15
CA ASP A 32 18.72 28.17 -5.51
C ASP A 32 19.32 26.75 -5.44
N ALA A 33 18.47 25.71 -5.37
CA ALA A 33 18.84 24.31 -5.51
C ALA A 33 19.12 23.87 -6.95
N GLY A 34 18.93 24.75 -7.95
CA GLY A 34 19.22 24.49 -9.35
C GLY A 34 18.15 23.73 -10.11
N MET A 35 16.90 23.69 -9.62
CA MET A 35 15.78 23.09 -10.35
C MET A 35 15.57 23.77 -11.70
N ASN A 36 15.15 23.01 -12.71
CA ASN A 36 14.83 23.51 -14.06
C ASN A 36 13.43 24.15 -14.13
N ASP A 37 13.07 24.74 -15.27
CA ASP A 37 11.81 25.50 -15.40
C ASP A 37 10.56 24.60 -15.35
N ASP A 38 10.65 23.35 -15.81
CA ASP A 38 9.55 22.37 -15.76
C ASP A 38 9.29 21.90 -14.34
N GLU A 39 10.36 21.60 -13.58
CA GLU A 39 10.33 21.26 -12.16
C GLU A 39 9.69 22.39 -11.34
N LEU A 40 10.17 23.62 -11.51
CA LEU A 40 9.63 24.78 -10.79
C LEU A 40 8.18 25.08 -11.20
N THR A 41 7.84 24.89 -12.48
CA THR A 41 6.48 25.02 -12.98
C THR A 41 5.54 24.00 -12.36
N LEU A 42 5.99 22.76 -12.16
CA LEU A 42 5.20 21.73 -11.48
C LEU A 42 4.94 22.11 -10.02
N LEU A 43 5.94 22.63 -9.31
CA LEU A 43 5.83 23.03 -7.90
C LEU A 43 4.99 24.30 -7.71
N ALA A 44 5.04 25.23 -8.67
CA ALA A 44 4.35 26.52 -8.61
C ALA A 44 2.84 26.38 -8.91
N ASN A 45 2.13 25.58 -8.12
CA ASN A 45 0.69 25.38 -8.23
C ASN A 45 -0.02 25.93 -6.97
N LYS A 46 -0.88 26.94 -7.17
CA LYS A 46 -1.62 27.61 -6.08
C LYS A 46 -2.61 26.72 -5.34
N GLU A 47 -3.08 25.65 -5.98
CA GLU A 47 -4.05 24.72 -5.40
C GLU A 47 -3.39 23.76 -4.39
N LEU A 48 -2.05 23.65 -4.41
CA LEU A 48 -1.30 22.84 -3.46
C LEU A 48 -0.99 23.63 -2.18
N SER A 49 -1.11 22.99 -1.02
CA SER A 49 -0.55 23.54 0.21
C SER A 49 0.99 23.56 0.18
N CYS A 50 1.63 24.38 1.03
CA CYS A 50 3.08 24.38 1.18
C CYS A 50 3.62 22.97 1.48
N ASP A 51 2.95 22.21 2.35
CA ASP A 51 3.33 20.84 2.67
C ASP A 51 3.24 19.89 1.46
N GLN A 52 2.24 20.08 0.59
CA GLN A 52 2.10 19.30 -0.64
C GLN A 52 3.22 19.66 -1.61
N ILE A 53 3.49 20.95 -1.83
CA ILE A 53 4.62 21.43 -2.65
C ILE A 53 5.94 20.85 -2.12
N MET A 54 6.14 20.82 -0.81
CA MET A 54 7.32 20.22 -0.19
C MET A 54 7.46 18.73 -0.52
N GLN A 55 6.38 17.96 -0.68
CA GLN A 55 6.48 16.58 -1.18
C GLN A 55 6.99 16.53 -2.62
N GLY A 56 6.58 17.45 -3.47
CA GLY A 56 7.12 17.58 -4.83
C GLY A 56 8.60 17.95 -4.82
N TYR A 57 8.95 18.97 -4.03
CA TYR A 57 10.32 19.45 -3.85
C TYR A 57 11.25 18.32 -3.41
N TYR A 58 10.88 17.56 -2.37
CA TYR A 58 11.68 16.42 -1.91
C TYR A 58 11.76 15.31 -2.95
N GLY A 59 10.72 15.11 -3.77
CA GLY A 59 10.76 14.16 -4.88
C GLY A 59 11.85 14.53 -5.89
N ILE A 60 11.83 15.78 -6.36
CA ILE A 60 12.81 16.31 -7.32
C ILE A 60 14.23 16.25 -6.74
N MET A 61 14.42 16.67 -5.48
CA MET A 61 15.73 16.61 -4.81
C MET A 61 16.26 15.18 -4.62
N CYS A 62 15.38 14.18 -4.58
CA CYS A 62 15.75 12.77 -4.57
C CYS A 62 15.95 12.17 -5.98
N GLY A 63 15.89 12.99 -7.03
CA GLY A 63 16.11 12.58 -8.41
C GLY A 63 14.89 11.96 -9.11
N LEU A 64 13.68 12.23 -8.61
CA LEU A 64 12.46 11.88 -9.34
C LEU A 64 12.24 12.84 -10.51
N SER A 65 11.77 12.30 -11.63
CA SER A 65 11.38 13.08 -12.80
C SER A 65 10.10 13.89 -12.56
N VAL A 66 9.89 14.92 -13.38
CA VAL A 66 8.66 15.74 -13.38
C VAL A 66 7.44 14.84 -13.55
N GLU A 67 7.52 13.84 -14.44
CA GLU A 67 6.43 12.89 -14.71
C GLU A 67 6.11 12.04 -13.48
N GLU A 68 7.13 11.51 -12.78
CA GLU A 68 6.94 10.72 -11.56
C GLU A 68 6.32 11.57 -10.44
N VAL A 69 6.81 12.80 -10.24
CA VAL A 69 6.28 13.72 -9.22
C VAL A 69 4.84 14.13 -9.53
N ALA A 70 4.53 14.43 -10.78
CA ALA A 70 3.18 14.79 -11.21
C ALA A 70 2.14 13.69 -10.97
N THR A 71 2.55 12.41 -10.86
CA THR A 71 1.59 11.33 -10.55
C THR A 71 0.98 11.43 -9.15
N TYR A 72 1.72 11.98 -8.18
CA TYR A 72 1.25 12.09 -6.79
C TYR A 72 1.03 13.52 -6.32
N LEU A 73 1.66 14.52 -6.95
CA LEU A 73 1.55 15.92 -6.57
C LEU A 73 0.25 16.54 -7.11
N LYS A 74 -0.88 16.14 -6.54
CA LYS A 74 -2.22 16.61 -6.93
C LYS A 74 -2.98 17.19 -5.73
N PRO A 75 -3.69 18.32 -5.86
CA PRO A 75 -4.40 18.99 -4.76
C PRO A 75 -5.33 18.06 -3.97
N GLU A 76 -6.01 17.14 -4.65
CA GLU A 76 -6.97 16.20 -4.07
C GLU A 76 -6.32 15.05 -3.24
N LYS A 77 -5.00 14.85 -3.34
CA LYS A 77 -4.30 13.80 -2.58
C LYS A 77 -3.87 14.32 -1.22
N SER A 78 -4.09 13.51 -0.17
CA SER A 78 -3.58 13.83 1.15
C SER A 78 -2.05 13.75 1.23
N LEU A 79 -1.47 14.50 2.17
CA LEU A 79 -0.02 14.48 2.41
C LEU A 79 0.53 13.08 2.67
N ASP A 80 -0.19 12.27 3.45
CA ASP A 80 0.24 10.91 3.77
C ASP A 80 0.28 10.02 2.53
N VAL A 81 -0.71 10.15 1.63
CA VAL A 81 -0.73 9.42 0.35
C VAL A 81 0.44 9.85 -0.53
N MET A 82 0.68 11.16 -0.65
CA MET A 82 1.84 11.68 -1.39
C MET A 82 3.16 11.14 -0.85
N GLN A 83 3.33 11.12 0.47
CA GLN A 83 4.53 10.59 1.13
C GLN A 83 4.73 9.10 0.82
N GLN A 84 3.67 8.29 0.85
CA GLN A 84 3.78 6.87 0.53
C GLN A 84 4.16 6.65 -0.95
N ILE A 85 3.53 7.36 -1.88
CA ILE A 85 3.84 7.22 -3.32
C ILE A 85 5.28 7.68 -3.60
N ARG A 86 5.70 8.83 -3.04
CA ARG A 86 7.08 9.31 -3.14
C ARG A 86 8.07 8.30 -2.58
N PHE A 87 7.77 7.67 -1.44
CA PHE A 87 8.60 6.61 -0.88
C PHE A 87 8.72 5.42 -1.84
N ILE A 88 7.62 5.01 -2.50
CA ILE A 88 7.63 3.90 -3.47
C ILE A 88 8.54 4.25 -4.65
N TYR A 89 8.43 5.45 -5.23
CA TYR A 89 9.35 5.88 -6.27
C TYR A 89 10.81 5.88 -5.82
N PHE A 90 11.09 6.29 -4.58
CA PHE A 90 12.46 6.40 -4.08
C PHE A 90 13.09 5.05 -3.69
N LYS A 91 12.34 4.16 -3.02
CA LYS A 91 12.88 2.91 -2.46
C LYS A 91 12.51 1.66 -3.24
N GLN A 92 11.47 1.73 -4.06
CA GLN A 92 10.84 0.61 -4.76
C GLN A 92 10.58 0.97 -6.22
N ARG A 93 11.48 1.76 -6.82
CA ARG A 93 11.38 2.18 -8.22
C ARG A 93 11.30 0.96 -9.13
N GLY A 94 10.38 1.00 -10.11
CA GLY A 94 10.16 -0.12 -11.03
C GLY A 94 9.36 -1.29 -10.45
N THR A 95 8.82 -1.17 -9.24
CA THR A 95 7.90 -2.19 -8.72
C THR A 95 6.59 -2.19 -9.50
N LYS A 96 6.07 -3.41 -9.70
CA LYS A 96 4.78 -3.69 -10.35
C LYS A 96 3.55 -3.18 -9.59
N ILE A 97 3.72 -2.69 -8.36
CA ILE A 97 2.63 -2.20 -7.51
C ILE A 97 2.28 -0.74 -7.77
N LEU A 98 3.15 0.01 -8.49
CA LEU A 98 2.95 1.43 -8.71
C LEU A 98 1.58 1.75 -9.36
N PRO A 99 1.11 1.03 -10.40
CA PRO A 99 -0.21 1.27 -10.97
C PRO A 99 -1.37 0.99 -9.99
N LEU A 100 -1.16 0.17 -8.97
CA LEU A 100 -2.19 -0.15 -7.97
C LEU A 100 -2.34 0.98 -6.94
N VAL A 101 -1.22 1.58 -6.50
CA VAL A 101 -1.21 2.62 -5.46
C VAL A 101 -1.56 4.02 -5.99
N LEU A 102 -1.47 4.23 -7.31
CA LEU A 102 -1.85 5.50 -7.95
C LEU A 102 -3.37 5.68 -8.08
N ASN A 103 -4.17 4.68 -7.69
CA ASN A 103 -5.64 4.77 -7.65
C ASN A 103 -6.11 5.82 -6.63
N ASP A 104 -7.10 6.63 -7.01
CA ASP A 104 -7.54 7.81 -6.26
C ASP A 104 -8.42 7.51 -5.03
N ASN A 105 -8.61 6.25 -4.64
CA ASN A 105 -9.47 5.89 -3.49
C ASN A 105 -8.76 5.10 -2.38
N LEU A 106 -7.42 5.01 -2.40
CA LEU A 106 -6.67 4.33 -1.36
C LEU A 106 -6.21 5.30 -0.26
N THR A 107 -6.39 4.88 0.99
CA THR A 107 -5.79 5.53 2.16
C THR A 107 -4.30 5.24 2.24
N SER A 108 -3.56 6.05 2.99
CA SER A 108 -2.14 5.82 3.25
C SER A 108 -1.86 4.46 3.90
N GLN A 109 -2.74 3.97 4.77
CA GLN A 109 -2.62 2.65 5.42
C GLN A 109 -2.82 1.50 4.43
N GLN A 110 -3.78 1.61 3.51
CA GLN A 110 -3.96 0.62 2.44
C GLN A 110 -2.74 0.58 1.50
N ILE A 111 -2.18 1.75 1.14
CA ILE A 111 -0.93 1.82 0.35
C ILE A 111 0.23 1.14 1.09
N ILE A 112 0.33 1.29 2.41
CA ILE A 112 1.35 0.61 3.22
C ILE A 112 1.24 -0.92 3.09
N GLU A 113 0.03 -1.49 3.13
CA GLU A 113 -0.15 -2.95 2.97
C GLU A 113 0.13 -3.43 1.55
N ILE A 114 -0.21 -2.65 0.52
CA ILE A 114 0.18 -2.94 -0.87
C ILE A 114 1.71 -2.93 -1.00
N ARG A 115 2.37 -1.93 -0.40
CA ARG A 115 3.83 -1.76 -0.39
C ARG A 115 4.55 -2.91 0.32
N LYS A 116 4.02 -3.39 1.44
CA LYS A 116 4.56 -4.56 2.16
C LYS A 116 4.54 -5.83 1.30
N GLY A 117 3.56 -5.96 0.41
CA GLY A 117 3.43 -7.10 -0.51
C GLY A 117 4.16 -6.94 -1.84
N ALA A 118 5.04 -5.94 -2.02
CA ALA A 118 5.71 -5.68 -3.31
C ALA A 118 6.46 -6.89 -3.90
N GLU A 119 7.02 -7.75 -3.03
CA GLU A 119 7.74 -8.97 -3.39
C GLU A 119 6.81 -10.13 -3.78
N LEU A 120 5.54 -10.10 -3.40
CA LEU A 120 4.56 -11.12 -3.79
C LEU A 120 4.28 -11.05 -5.29
N PRO A 121 3.94 -12.17 -5.96
CA PRO A 121 3.44 -12.14 -7.34
C PRO A 121 2.33 -11.09 -7.53
N LEU A 122 2.39 -10.31 -8.62
CA LEU A 122 1.44 -9.19 -8.84
C LEU A 122 -0.02 -9.64 -8.77
N ARG A 123 -0.32 -10.85 -9.28
CA ARG A 123 -1.66 -11.45 -9.23
C ARG A 123 -2.20 -11.65 -7.80
N TYR A 124 -1.32 -11.76 -6.79
CA TYR A 124 -1.71 -11.88 -5.39
C TYR A 124 -1.98 -10.49 -4.79
N VAL A 125 -1.12 -9.51 -5.07
CA VAL A 125 -1.32 -8.13 -4.62
C VAL A 125 -2.60 -7.54 -5.18
N LYS A 126 -2.91 -7.82 -6.46
CA LYS A 126 -4.16 -7.41 -7.11
C LYS A 126 -5.44 -7.91 -6.43
N LEU A 127 -5.39 -9.00 -5.65
CA LEU A 127 -6.58 -9.49 -4.96
C LEU A 127 -6.98 -8.61 -3.78
N TYR A 128 -6.04 -7.93 -3.15
CA TYR A 128 -6.32 -7.11 -1.97
C TYR A 128 -6.05 -5.62 -2.17
N ALA A 129 -5.42 -5.21 -3.28
CA ALA A 129 -5.22 -3.80 -3.63
C ALA A 129 -6.52 -3.15 -4.15
N ASP A 130 -7.57 -3.24 -3.35
CA ASP A 130 -8.93 -2.79 -3.64
C ASP A 130 -9.44 -1.95 -2.45
N PRO A 131 -9.90 -0.71 -2.68
CA PRO A 131 -10.37 0.18 -1.61
C PRO A 131 -11.55 -0.37 -0.80
N CYS A 132 -12.27 -1.38 -1.28
CA CYS A 132 -13.32 -2.07 -0.52
C CYS A 132 -12.79 -2.85 0.70
N PHE A 133 -11.49 -3.16 0.76
CA PHE A 133 -10.87 -3.77 1.94
C PHE A 133 -10.31 -2.70 2.88
N SER A 134 -10.57 -2.81 4.18
CA SER A 134 -9.80 -2.11 5.20
C SER A 134 -8.32 -2.51 5.18
N GLU A 135 -7.44 -1.68 5.74
CA GLU A 135 -6.02 -1.99 5.90
C GLU A 135 -5.79 -3.31 6.67
N LYS A 136 -6.64 -3.60 7.66
CA LYS A 136 -6.55 -4.84 8.44
C LYS A 136 -6.98 -6.07 7.63
N GLN A 137 -7.97 -5.95 6.76
CA GLN A 137 -8.33 -7.03 5.82
C GLN A 137 -7.21 -7.26 4.80
N MET A 138 -6.64 -6.18 4.22
CA MET A 138 -5.48 -6.27 3.33
C MET A 138 -4.29 -6.97 4.01
N GLU A 139 -4.02 -6.64 5.27
CA GLU A 139 -3.01 -7.32 6.08
C GLU A 139 -3.30 -8.82 6.20
N GLN A 140 -4.55 -9.22 6.50
CA GLN A 140 -4.88 -10.64 6.63
C GLN A 140 -4.63 -11.41 5.32
N ILE A 141 -5.00 -10.81 4.19
CA ILE A 141 -4.81 -11.40 2.86
C ILE A 141 -3.32 -11.49 2.51
N ARG A 142 -2.56 -10.40 2.69
CA ARG A 142 -1.10 -10.37 2.46
C ARG A 142 -0.40 -11.46 3.28
N MET A 143 -0.69 -11.54 4.59
CA MET A 143 -0.13 -12.58 5.46
C MET A 143 -0.50 -13.99 5.03
N GLY A 144 -1.66 -14.19 4.40
CA GLY A 144 -2.05 -15.49 3.85
C GLY A 144 -1.11 -15.92 2.71
N PHE A 145 -0.81 -15.01 1.79
CA PHE A 145 0.16 -15.26 0.71
C PHE A 145 1.60 -15.41 1.21
N GLU A 146 2.03 -14.62 2.19
CA GLU A 146 3.35 -14.75 2.83
C GLU A 146 3.54 -16.09 3.54
N LYS A 147 2.46 -16.68 4.06
CA LYS A 147 2.45 -18.03 4.64
C LYS A 147 2.27 -19.14 3.61
N HIS A 148 2.38 -18.81 2.32
CA HIS A 148 2.25 -19.74 1.20
C HIS A 148 0.89 -20.47 1.15
N ILE A 149 -0.18 -19.86 1.67
CA ILE A 149 -1.53 -20.42 1.47
C ILE A 149 -1.85 -20.38 -0.02
N PRO A 150 -2.31 -21.49 -0.62
CA PRO A 150 -2.56 -21.55 -2.06
C PRO A 150 -3.56 -20.51 -2.53
N TYR A 151 -3.36 -20.02 -3.74
CA TYR A 151 -4.29 -19.08 -4.39
C TYR A 151 -5.73 -19.62 -4.44
N SER A 152 -5.89 -20.92 -4.70
CA SER A 152 -7.20 -21.61 -4.73
C SER A 152 -7.95 -21.58 -3.40
N ILE A 153 -7.25 -21.37 -2.28
CA ILE A 153 -7.84 -21.15 -0.95
C ILE A 153 -8.06 -19.66 -0.72
N MET A 154 -7.02 -18.84 -0.96
CA MET A 154 -7.06 -17.41 -0.68
C MET A 154 -8.16 -16.67 -1.44
N GLN A 155 -8.49 -17.08 -2.66
CA GLN A 155 -9.59 -16.47 -3.44
C GLN A 155 -10.95 -16.50 -2.70
N PHE A 156 -11.18 -17.44 -1.79
CA PHE A 156 -12.40 -17.50 -0.98
C PHE A 156 -12.31 -16.64 0.28
N ILE A 157 -11.10 -16.43 0.82
CA ILE A 157 -10.86 -15.59 2.00
C ILE A 157 -10.84 -14.10 1.60
N CYS A 158 -10.50 -13.78 0.36
CA CYS A 158 -10.45 -12.42 -0.18
C CYS A 158 -11.86 -11.89 -0.53
N ASP A 159 -12.75 -11.83 0.45
CA ASP A 159 -14.10 -11.26 0.31
C ASP A 159 -14.24 -10.05 1.26
N PRO A 160 -14.49 -8.83 0.75
CA PRO A 160 -14.56 -7.63 1.58
C PRO A 160 -15.72 -7.65 2.59
N ARG A 161 -16.69 -8.57 2.43
CA ARG A 161 -17.80 -8.78 3.37
C ARG A 161 -17.39 -9.56 4.61
N LEU A 162 -16.25 -10.26 4.58
CA LEU A 162 -15.72 -10.97 5.76
C LEU A 162 -15.06 -9.98 6.72
N SER A 163 -15.37 -10.09 8.01
CA SER A 163 -14.67 -9.33 9.05
C SER A 163 -13.18 -9.70 9.11
N VAL A 164 -12.38 -8.82 9.71
CA VAL A 164 -10.94 -9.07 9.95
C VAL A 164 -10.75 -10.37 10.75
N GLU A 165 -11.61 -10.59 11.74
CA GLU A 165 -11.57 -11.76 12.60
C GLU A 165 -11.99 -13.06 11.87
N GLN A 166 -13.00 -13.00 10.99
CA GLN A 166 -13.35 -14.12 10.11
C GLN A 166 -12.17 -14.46 9.20
N MET A 167 -11.57 -13.46 8.52
CA MET A 167 -10.39 -13.68 7.66
C MET A 167 -9.20 -14.26 8.45
N ARG A 168 -8.96 -13.78 9.67
CA ARG A 168 -7.92 -14.33 10.55
C ARG A 168 -8.17 -15.80 10.87
N CYS A 169 -9.41 -16.15 11.24
CA CYS A 169 -9.80 -17.52 11.55
C CYS A 169 -9.66 -18.44 10.34
N LEU A 170 -10.20 -18.03 9.19
CA LEU A 170 -10.12 -18.79 7.93
C LEU A 170 -8.66 -19.01 7.50
N ARG A 171 -7.81 -17.98 7.60
CA ARG A 171 -6.38 -18.12 7.31
C ARG A 171 -5.68 -19.10 8.26
N GLU A 172 -6.01 -19.09 9.55
CA GLU A 172 -5.49 -20.08 10.50
C GLU A 172 -5.99 -21.50 10.17
N ILE A 173 -7.26 -21.65 9.79
CA ILE A 173 -7.83 -22.93 9.36
C ILE A 173 -7.11 -23.47 8.13
N ALA A 174 -6.85 -22.61 7.14
CA ALA A 174 -6.12 -22.97 5.93
C ALA A 174 -4.74 -23.58 6.22
N SER A 175 -4.07 -23.18 7.32
CA SER A 175 -2.76 -23.74 7.69
C SER A 175 -2.80 -25.21 8.12
N PHE A 176 -3.99 -25.77 8.38
CA PHE A 176 -4.17 -27.19 8.70
C PHE A 176 -4.40 -28.08 7.47
N GLY A 177 -4.33 -27.53 6.26
CA GLY A 177 -4.48 -28.30 5.02
C GLY A 177 -5.93 -28.66 4.69
N ILE A 178 -6.78 -27.64 4.57
CA ILE A 178 -8.18 -27.75 4.13
C ILE A 178 -8.29 -27.77 2.61
N SER A 179 -9.29 -28.47 2.06
CA SER A 179 -9.56 -28.44 0.63
C SER A 179 -10.17 -27.09 0.17
N PRO A 180 -10.03 -26.71 -1.10
CA PRO A 180 -10.72 -25.54 -1.66
C PRO A 180 -12.24 -25.58 -1.50
N GLU A 181 -12.85 -26.76 -1.65
CA GLU A 181 -14.29 -26.96 -1.53
C GLU A 181 -14.76 -26.69 -0.10
N GLU A 182 -14.09 -27.28 0.90
CA GLU A 182 -14.39 -27.03 2.31
C GLU A 182 -14.14 -25.56 2.71
N MET A 183 -13.07 -24.94 2.21
CA MET A 183 -12.82 -23.51 2.45
C MET A 183 -13.94 -22.64 1.86
N ARG A 184 -14.38 -22.94 0.63
CA ARG A 184 -15.47 -22.21 -0.02
C ARG A 184 -16.76 -22.25 0.79
N GLU A 185 -17.10 -23.41 1.34
CA GLU A 185 -18.27 -23.56 2.20
C GLU A 185 -18.12 -22.80 3.51
N LEU A 186 -16.93 -22.81 4.11
CA LEU A 186 -16.68 -22.16 5.39
C LEU A 186 -16.54 -20.63 5.28
N ALA A 187 -16.04 -20.12 4.16
CA ALA A 187 -15.77 -18.70 3.94
C ALA A 187 -17.01 -17.90 3.51
N GLN A 188 -18.22 -18.43 3.67
CA GLN A 188 -19.44 -17.68 3.39
C GLN A 188 -19.62 -16.55 4.42
N PRO A 189 -19.89 -15.29 4.00
CA PRO A 189 -19.93 -14.15 4.92
C PRO A 189 -21.01 -14.23 6.02
N ASP A 190 -22.08 -14.98 5.78
CA ASP A 190 -23.18 -15.23 6.71
C ASP A 190 -22.83 -16.26 7.81
N ILE A 191 -21.70 -16.98 7.68
CA ILE A 191 -21.23 -17.88 8.73
C ILE A 191 -20.67 -17.07 9.90
N PRO A 192 -21.21 -17.22 11.13
CA PRO A 192 -20.72 -16.49 12.29
C PRO A 192 -19.26 -16.82 12.61
N GLU A 193 -18.52 -15.81 13.08
CA GLU A 193 -17.13 -15.96 13.50
C GLU A 193 -16.96 -17.08 14.53
N GLU A 194 -17.88 -17.22 15.48
CA GLU A 194 -17.85 -18.23 16.54
C GLU A 194 -17.87 -19.66 15.98
N SER A 195 -18.56 -19.85 14.86
CA SER A 195 -18.62 -21.15 14.16
C SER A 195 -17.26 -21.49 13.54
N MET A 196 -16.59 -20.51 12.92
CA MET A 196 -15.22 -20.66 12.41
C MET A 196 -14.22 -20.91 13.55
N GLN A 197 -14.33 -20.18 14.66
CA GLN A 197 -13.48 -20.37 15.83
C GLN A 197 -13.65 -21.77 16.44
N PHE A 198 -14.89 -22.25 16.55
CA PHE A 198 -15.18 -23.59 17.06
C PHE A 198 -14.59 -24.67 16.15
N TYR A 199 -14.70 -24.52 14.83
CA TYR A 199 -14.08 -25.40 13.85
C TYR A 199 -12.55 -25.40 14.01
N LEU A 200 -11.93 -24.22 14.06
CA LEU A 200 -10.49 -24.06 14.28
C LEU A 200 -10.02 -24.70 15.60
N LYS A 201 -10.80 -24.57 16.67
CA LYS A 201 -10.50 -25.22 17.97
C LYS A 201 -10.50 -26.74 17.83
N LYS A 202 -11.47 -27.33 17.13
CA LYS A 202 -11.51 -28.77 16.85
C LYS A 202 -10.28 -29.22 16.05
N LEU A 203 -9.89 -28.47 15.01
CA LEU A 203 -8.69 -28.75 14.24
C LEU A 203 -7.42 -28.72 15.09
N LYS A 204 -7.25 -27.70 15.93
CA LYS A 204 -6.10 -27.57 16.86
C LYS A 204 -6.01 -28.77 17.81
N ILE A 205 -7.14 -29.26 18.33
CA ILE A 205 -7.17 -30.45 19.19
C ILE A 205 -6.77 -31.71 18.40
N ARG A 206 -7.36 -31.93 17.21
CA ARG A 206 -7.04 -33.08 16.36
C ARG A 206 -5.56 -33.11 15.98
N TYR A 207 -5.01 -31.97 15.58
CA TYR A 207 -3.59 -31.83 15.23
C TYR A 207 -2.68 -32.21 16.42
N ARG A 208 -2.92 -31.63 17.60
CA ARG A 208 -2.16 -31.95 18.83
C ARG A 208 -2.20 -33.44 19.18
N ASN A 209 -3.36 -34.08 19.04
CA ASN A 209 -3.52 -35.50 19.32
C ASN A 209 -2.76 -36.37 18.32
N ASN A 210 -2.74 -35.99 17.03
CA ASN A 210 -2.00 -36.71 16.00
C ASN A 210 -0.48 -36.59 16.19
N GLU A 211 0.03 -35.40 16.53
CA GLU A 211 1.47 -35.21 16.80
C GLU A 211 1.94 -36.02 18.00
N LYS A 212 1.15 -36.07 19.08
CA LYS A 212 1.44 -36.96 20.23
C LYS A 212 1.51 -38.44 19.83
N ARG A 213 0.59 -38.90 18.97
CA ARG A 213 0.58 -40.28 18.48
C ARG A 213 1.80 -40.61 17.63
N LYS A 214 2.20 -39.72 16.70
CA LYS A 214 3.42 -39.90 15.90
C LYS A 214 4.66 -40.02 16.78
N HIS A 215 4.78 -39.16 17.80
CA HIS A 215 5.92 -39.19 18.71
C HIS A 215 5.96 -40.48 19.56
N MET A 216 4.81 -40.97 20.02
CA MET A 216 4.76 -42.26 20.71
C MET A 216 5.15 -43.44 19.80
N ILE A 217 4.69 -43.47 18.54
CA ILE A 217 5.05 -44.53 17.60
C ILE A 217 6.56 -44.50 17.28
N TYR A 218 7.13 -43.32 17.05
CA TYR A 218 8.56 -43.15 16.82
C TYR A 218 9.39 -43.68 17.99
N ASN A 219 9.01 -43.38 19.23
CA ASN A 219 9.71 -43.88 20.43
C ASN A 219 9.52 -45.39 20.69
N LEU A 220 8.56 -46.05 20.04
CA LEU A 220 8.33 -47.50 20.13
C LEU A 220 9.02 -48.28 18.99
N THR A 221 9.58 -47.59 18.00
CA THR A 221 10.24 -48.19 16.82
C THR A 221 11.77 -47.98 16.80
N ILE A 222 12.32 -47.45 17.90
CA ILE A 222 13.76 -47.34 18.21
C ILE A 222 14.03 -48.21 19.44
#